data_AF-A0A4Q1EZB5-F1
#
_entry.id   AF-A0A4Q1EZB5-F1
#
_cell.length_a   1.000
_cell.length_b   1.000
_cell.length_c   1.000
_cell.angle_alpha   90.00
_cell.angle_beta   90.00
_cell.angle_gamma   90.00
#
_symmetry.space_group_name_H-M   'P 1'
#
loop_
_entity.id
_entity.type
_entity.pdbx_description
1 polymer ?
#
loop_
_entity_poly.entity_id
_entity_poly.type
_entity_poly.pdbx_seq_one_letter_code
_entity_poly.pdbx_strand_id
1 'polypeptide(L)' 'MDYKNLIFGVLFAIGAFGYYKMHKWWLEGRDSDTLNFKPDTSFRTFKNWVMIIGLAITSIIFFLKAL' A
#
# COMPACT_ATOMS: atom_id res chain seq x y z
N MET A 1 1.33 6.88 26.43
CA MET A 1 1.06 5.94 25.32
C MET A 1 -0.42 5.72 25.12
N ASP A 2 -0.94 6.22 24.00
CA ASP A 2 -2.30 5.93 23.55
C ASP A 2 -2.29 4.62 22.76
N TYR A 3 -2.67 3.54 23.45
CA TYR A 3 -2.71 2.19 22.89
C TYR A 3 -3.69 2.04 21.73
N LYS A 4 -4.76 2.86 21.65
CA LYS A 4 -5.69 2.82 20.51
C LYS A 4 -4.98 3.29 19.25
N ASN A 5 -4.28 4.43 19.33
CA ASN A 5 -3.51 4.95 18.21
C ASN A 5 -2.36 4.00 17.82
N LEU A 6 -1.74 3.33 18.78
CA LEU A 6 -0.69 2.34 18.50
C LEU A 6 -1.23 1.16 17.68
N ILE A 7 -2.38 0.59 18.09
CA ILE A 7 -3.03 -0.51 17.37
C ILE A 7 -3.43 -0.07 15.95
N PHE A 8 -4.00 1.13 15.80
CA PHE A 8 -4.32 1.65 14.46
C PHE A 8 -3.08 1.83 13.60
N GLY A 9 -1.98 2.37 14.13
CA GLY A 9 -0.71 2.48 13.42
C GLY A 9 -0.23 1.12 12.90
N VAL A 10 -0.20 0.11 13.77
CA VAL A 10 0.19 -1.26 13.38
C VAL A 10 -0.74 -1.85 12.32
N LEU A 11 -2.06 -1.66 12.44
CA LEU A 11 -3.02 -2.12 11.44
C LEU A 11 -2.81 -1.44 10.08
N PHE A 12 -2.55 -0.14 10.05
CA PHE A 12 -2.26 0.60 8.82
C PHE A 12 -0.93 0.15 8.19
N ALA A 13 0.10 -0.14 9.00
CA ALA A 13 1.36 -0.70 8.50
C ALA A 13 1.17 -2.09 7.87
N ILE A 14 0.45 -2.98 8.54
CA ILE A 14 0.12 -4.31 8.02
C ILE A 14 -0.71 -4.19 6.74
N GLY A 15 -1.69 -3.29 6.70
CA GLY A 15 -2.49 -3.01 5.52
C GLY A 15 -1.67 -2.52 4.34
N ALA A 16 -0.75 -1.57 4.57
CA ALA A 16 0.16 -1.06 3.55
C ALA A 16 1.05 -2.18 2.97
N PHE A 17 1.62 -3.01 3.85
CA PHE A 17 2.46 -4.14 3.44
C PHE A 17 1.67 -5.21 2.67
N GLY A 18 0.49 -5.56 3.14
CA GLY A 18 -0.40 -6.51 2.47
C GLY A 18 -0.83 -6.02 1.09
N TYR A 19 -1.21 -4.74 0.98
CA TYR A 19 -1.59 -4.13 -0.28
C TYR A 19 -0.41 -4.04 -1.26
N TYR A 20 0.80 -3.72 -0.77
CA TYR A 20 2.02 -3.75 -1.56
C TYR A 20 2.29 -5.15 -2.12
N LYS A 21 2.22 -6.18 -1.29
CA LYS A 21 2.46 -7.57 -1.72
C LYS A 21 1.43 -8.03 -2.74
N MET A 22 0.15 -7.72 -2.53
CA MET A 22 -0.93 -8.04 -3.45
C MET A 22 -0.79 -7.28 -4.78
N HIS A 23 -0.40 -6.01 -4.74
CA HIS A 23 -0.13 -5.22 -5.94
C HIS A 23 1.05 -5.78 -6.74
N LYS A 24 2.13 -6.18 -6.06
CA LYS A 24 3.30 -6.80 -6.70
C LYS A 24 2.93 -8.14 -7.35
N TRP A 25 2.21 -9.00 -6.64
CA TRP A 25 1.77 -10.28 -7.19
C TRP A 25 0.84 -10.11 -8.40
N TRP A 26 -0.04 -9.12 -8.34
CA TRP A 26 -0.92 -8.78 -9.45
C TRP A 26 -0.15 -8.26 -10.69
N LEU A 27 0.96 -7.55 -10.49
CA LEU A 27 1.85 -7.14 -11.59
C LEU A 27 2.64 -8.32 -12.17
N GLU A 28 3.17 -9.21 -11.32
CA GLU A 28 3.90 -10.40 -11.75
C GLU A 28 3.03 -11.35 -12.60
N GLY A 29 1.76 -11.53 -12.23
CA GLY A 29 0.80 -12.31 -13.04
C GLY A 29 0.43 -11.69 -14.38
N ARG A 30 0.79 -10.42 -14.63
CA ARG A 30 0.57 -9.74 -15.91
C ARG A 30 1.81 -9.74 -16.80
N ASP A 31 3.01 -9.72 -16.22
CA ASP A 31 4.26 -9.77 -16.99
C ASP A 31 4.45 -11.11 -17.72
N SER A 32 3.72 -12.16 -17.35
CA SER A 32 3.65 -13.41 -18.12
C SER A 32 2.83 -13.32 -19.41
N ASP A 33 2.02 -12.26 -19.62
CA ASP A 33 1.18 -12.02 -20.80
C ASP A 33 1.70 -10.82 -21.61
N THR A 34 2.92 -10.93 -22.11
CA THR A 34 3.76 -9.89 -22.76
C THR A 34 3.24 -9.33 -24.11
N LEU A 35 1.94 -9.02 -24.26
CA LEU A 35 1.39 -8.53 -25.54
C LEU A 35 0.56 -7.24 -25.47
N ASN A 36 0.32 -6.65 -24.29
CA ASN A 36 -0.54 -5.46 -24.21
C ASN A 36 -0.05 -4.39 -23.22
N PHE A 37 0.93 -3.60 -23.62
CA PHE A 37 1.35 -2.38 -22.92
C PHE A 37 0.27 -1.28 -23.09
N LYS A 38 -0.81 -1.36 -22.30
CA LYS A 38 -1.87 -0.34 -22.26
C LYS A 38 -1.53 0.74 -21.22
N PRO A 39 -1.51 2.04 -21.58
CA PRO A 39 -1.20 3.16 -20.69
C PRO A 39 -2.13 3.27 -19.46
N ASP A 40 -3.33 2.69 -19.55
CA ASP A 40 -4.27 2.51 -18.43
C ASP A 40 -3.62 1.79 -17.22
N THR A 41 -2.75 0.82 -17.50
CA THR A 41 -2.07 0.02 -16.46
C THR A 41 -1.09 0.85 -15.65
N SER A 42 -0.37 1.79 -16.29
CA SER A 42 0.60 2.64 -15.58
C SER A 42 -0.11 3.61 -14.63
N PHE A 43 -1.22 4.20 -15.06
CA PHE A 43 -2.03 5.09 -14.21
C PHE A 43 -2.63 4.34 -13.01
N ARG A 44 -3.08 3.10 -13.22
CA ARG A 44 -3.63 2.26 -12.15
C ARG A 44 -2.55 1.80 -11.16
N THR A 45 -1.36 1.48 -11.65
CA THR A 45 -0.18 1.17 -10.82
C THR A 45 0.26 2.38 -10.00
N PHE A 46 0.31 3.58 -10.60
CA PHE A 46 0.59 4.81 -9.89
C PHE A 46 -0.43 5.08 -8.76
N LYS A 47 -1.72 4.92 -9.05
CA LYS A 47 -2.78 5.07 -8.05
C LYS A 47 -2.64 4.08 -6.88
N ASN A 48 -2.26 2.83 -7.17
CA ASN A 48 -2.00 1.83 -6.12
C ASN A 48 -0.79 2.20 -5.26
N TRP A 49 0.30 2.70 -5.85
CA TRP A 49 1.46 3.20 -5.11
C TRP A 49 1.11 4.40 -4.22
N VAL A 50 0.32 5.35 -4.73
CA VAL A 50 -0.18 6.49 -3.93
C VAL A 50 -0.99 5.99 -2.73
N MET A 51 -1.81 4.95 -2.90
CA MET A 51 -2.59 4.35 -1.81
C MET A 51 -1.70 3.70 -0.75
N ILE A 52 -0.66 2.95 -1.16
CA ILE A 52 0.32 2.32 -0.26
C ILE A 52 1.07 3.39 0.55
N ILE A 53 1.55 4.44 -0.12
CA ILE A 53 2.25 5.55 0.52
C ILE A 53 1.31 6.28 1.49
N GLY A 54 0.05 6.52 1.11
CA GLY A 54 -0.95 7.10 1.97
C GLY A 54 -1.15 6.30 3.26
N LEU A 55 -1.33 4.98 3.15
CA LEU A 55 -1.47 4.08 4.30
C LEU A 55 -0.21 4.09 5.19
N ALA A 56 0.98 4.12 4.60
CA ALA A 56 2.24 4.20 5.35
C ALA A 56 2.38 5.53 6.12
N ILE A 57 2.03 6.66 5.50
CA ILE A 57 2.03 7.97 6.17
C ILE A 57 1.02 7.99 7.31
N THR A 58 -0.20 7.49 7.07
CA THR A 58 -1.24 7.39 8.11
C THR A 58 -0.75 6.53 9.28
N SER A 59 -0.09 5.41 9.01
CA SER A 59 0.54 4.57 10.03
C SER A 59 1.53 5.37 10.89
N ILE A 60 2.42 6.14 10.26
CA ILE A 60 3.41 6.97 10.97
C ILE A 60 2.74 8.02 11.84
N ILE A 61 1.72 8.72 11.33
CA ILE A 61 0.97 9.73 12.10
C ILE A 61 0.32 9.12 13.34
N PHE A 62 -0.33 7.96 13.20
CA PHE A 62 -0.92 7.26 14.33
C PHE A 62 0.14 6.79 15.34
N PHE A 63 1.30 6.36 14.85
CA PHE A 63 2.43 5.99 15.71
C PHE A 63 2.97 7.18 16.52
N LEU A 64 3.11 8.35 15.88
CA LEU A 64 3.53 9.59 16.54
C LEU A 64 2.50 10.08 17.57
N LYS A 65 1.20 9.95 17.28
CA LYS A 65 0.12 10.25 18.22
C LYS A 65 0.02 9.25 19.38
N ALA A 66 0.58 8.05 19.21
CA ALA A 66 0.56 7.01 20.22
C ALA A 66 1.68 7.16 21.26
N LEU A 67 2.80 7.80 20.88
CA LEU A 67 3.94 8.10 21.75
C LEU A 67 3.52 9.06 22.87
#